data_AF-A0A7C1RZS0-F1
#
_entry.id   AF-A0A7C1RZS0-F1
#
_cell.length_a   1.000
_cell.length_b   1.000
_cell.length_c   1.000
_cell.angle_alpha   90.00
_cell.angle_beta   90.00
_cell.angle_gamma   90.00
#
_symmetry.space_group_name_H-M   'P 1'
#
loop_
_entity.id
_entity.type
_entity.pdbx_description
1 polymer ?
#
loop_
_entity_poly.entity_id
_entity_poly.type
_entity_poly.pdbx_seq_one_letter_code
_entity_poly.pdbx_strand_id
1 'polypeptide(L)'
;MKKGNYKSKTLLKFLPLAIGALIITAYPAIKANKKRIKFSLPFKAIYDYNDILVTYVADGDTVKLEDGSWIRFIGIDTPEQHESDKLFRDARRAKKDIAEIKKLGVKAYNFTKSMLLNKRVRLEFDVEKRDKYDRLLAYIFLKDGTFINALIIKEGYGRTMNIAPNVKYADLFRKLQIEAKSKEKGFWGTGY
;
A
#
# COMPACT_ATOMS: atom_id res chain seq x y z
N MET A 1 58.91 37.55 -61.19
CA MET A 1 58.54 36.64 -60.07
C MET A 1 57.14 36.11 -60.33
N LYS A 2 56.92 34.80 -60.13
CA LYS A 2 55.82 33.99 -60.71
C LYS A 2 54.40 34.36 -60.21
N LYS A 3 53.43 34.25 -61.15
CA LYS A 3 51.96 34.28 -61.01
C LYS A 3 51.37 32.85 -61.04
N GLY A 4 50.12 32.71 -60.59
CA GLY A 4 49.16 31.61 -60.93
C GLY A 4 48.51 30.98 -59.70
N ASN A 5 47.23 31.08 -59.32
CA ASN A 5 45.88 31.34 -59.91
C ASN A 5 45.02 30.06 -60.15
N TYR A 6 43.71 30.21 -59.87
CA TYR A 6 42.50 29.33 -60.10
C TYR A 6 42.13 28.27 -59.03
N LYS A 7 41.00 28.36 -58.28
CA LYS A 7 39.53 28.23 -58.59
C LYS A 7 39.13 26.78 -58.99
N SER A 8 37.97 26.16 -58.70
CA SER A 8 36.70 26.42 -57.96
C SER A 8 35.71 25.28 -58.29
N LYS A 9 34.94 24.77 -57.31
CA LYS A 9 33.57 24.15 -57.40
C LYS A 9 33.43 22.83 -58.22
N THR A 10 32.48 21.89 -58.05
CA THR A 10 31.12 21.83 -57.44
C THR A 10 30.64 20.35 -57.44
N LEU A 11 29.78 19.97 -56.49
CA LEU A 11 28.60 19.03 -56.62
C LEU A 11 28.87 17.54 -56.98
N LEU A 12 28.13 16.49 -56.59
CA LEU A 12 26.88 16.25 -55.85
C LEU A 12 26.52 14.75 -56.01
N LYS A 13 25.86 14.13 -55.00
CA LYS A 13 25.14 12.81 -55.02
C LYS A 13 26.04 11.57 -55.18
N PHE A 14 25.84 10.43 -54.51
CA PHE A 14 24.61 9.67 -54.23
C PHE A 14 24.78 8.80 -52.98
N LEU A 15 23.68 8.60 -52.23
CA LEU A 15 23.49 7.45 -51.34
C LEU A 15 22.56 6.46 -52.07
N PRO A 16 22.81 5.14 -52.02
CA PRO A 16 21.75 4.16 -52.12
C PRO A 16 21.61 3.32 -50.84
N LEU A 17 20.36 3.04 -50.53
CA LEU A 17 19.85 2.14 -49.51
C LEU A 17 20.17 0.65 -49.81
N ALA A 18 20.42 -0.10 -48.72
CA ALA A 18 19.87 -1.42 -48.38
C ALA A 18 20.20 -2.68 -49.23
N ILE A 19 19.87 -3.83 -48.61
CA ILE A 19 20.02 -5.25 -49.03
C ILE A 19 21.40 -5.81 -48.64
N GLY A 20 21.59 -6.91 -47.90
CA GLY A 20 20.70 -7.95 -47.39
C GLY A 20 21.53 -9.23 -47.20
N ALA A 21 21.21 -9.99 -46.15
CA ALA A 21 21.43 -11.43 -45.97
C ALA A 21 22.84 -12.04 -45.75
N LEU A 22 22.88 -12.87 -44.68
CA LEU A 22 23.58 -14.15 -44.52
C LEU A 22 25.13 -14.17 -44.52
N ILE A 23 25.70 -14.41 -43.33
CA ILE A 23 26.40 -15.69 -43.07
C ILE A 23 26.05 -16.16 -41.66
N ILE A 24 25.15 -17.13 -41.60
CA ILE A 24 24.98 -18.03 -40.46
C ILE A 24 26.22 -18.94 -40.47
N THR A 25 27.30 -18.57 -39.78
CA THR A 25 28.32 -19.57 -39.42
C THR A 25 27.81 -20.28 -38.19
N ALA A 26 27.37 -21.52 -38.38
CA ALA A 26 26.97 -22.45 -37.33
C ALA A 26 28.01 -22.49 -36.21
N TYR A 27 27.74 -21.78 -35.12
CA TYR A 27 28.40 -22.06 -33.85
C TYR A 27 27.66 -23.25 -33.22
N PRO A 28 28.37 -24.32 -32.83
CA PRO A 28 27.74 -25.45 -32.18
C PRO A 28 27.06 -24.96 -30.90
N ALA A 29 25.82 -25.40 -30.71
CA ALA A 29 25.02 -25.12 -29.53
C ALA A 29 25.77 -25.58 -28.27
N ILE A 30 26.51 -24.66 -27.64
CA ILE A 30 26.96 -24.82 -26.27
C ILE A 30 25.67 -24.87 -25.46
N LYS A 31 25.34 -26.06 -24.93
CA LYS A 31 24.34 -26.23 -23.88
C LYS A 31 24.74 -25.34 -22.71
N ALA A 32 24.27 -24.11 -22.72
CA ALA A 32 24.36 -23.20 -21.59
C ALA A 32 23.57 -23.87 -20.46
N ASN A 33 24.32 -24.43 -19.50
CA ASN A 33 23.78 -24.90 -18.25
C ASN A 33 23.12 -23.67 -17.58
N LYS A 34 21.80 -23.56 -17.69
CA LYS A 34 20.98 -22.51 -17.05
C LYS A 34 20.93 -22.75 -15.54
N LYS A 35 22.08 -22.80 -14.87
CA LYS A 35 22.11 -22.43 -13.45
C LYS A 35 21.94 -20.91 -13.43
N ARG A 36 20.68 -20.49 -13.30
CA ARG A 36 20.34 -19.14 -12.86
C ARG A 36 21.04 -18.92 -11.53
N ILE A 37 22.21 -18.29 -11.58
CA ILE A 37 22.84 -17.75 -10.38
C ILE A 37 21.87 -16.66 -9.91
N LYS A 38 21.10 -16.96 -8.86
CA LYS A 38 20.30 -15.95 -8.16
C LYS A 38 21.28 -15.04 -7.42
N PHE A 39 21.81 -14.04 -8.12
CA PHE A 39 22.45 -12.91 -7.47
C PHE A 39 21.36 -12.11 -6.75
N SER A 40 21.12 -12.42 -5.48
CA SER A 40 20.37 -11.52 -4.60
C SER A 40 21.31 -10.37 -4.24
N LEU A 41 21.12 -9.21 -4.86
CA LEU A 41 21.82 -8.00 -4.45
C LEU A 41 21.46 -7.70 -2.98
N PRO A 42 22.43 -7.49 -2.08
CA PRO A 42 22.20 -7.29 -0.65
C PRO A 42 21.83 -5.85 -0.31
N PHE A 43 21.10 -5.15 -1.19
CA PHE A 43 20.58 -3.82 -0.88
C PHE A 43 19.16 -3.97 -0.36
N LYS A 44 19.02 -3.99 0.97
CA LYS A 44 17.72 -3.71 1.61
C LYS A 44 17.37 -2.27 1.22
N ALA A 45 16.41 -2.11 0.31
CA ALA A 45 15.92 -0.78 -0.06
C ALA A 45 15.50 -0.05 1.22
N ILE A 46 16.01 1.17 1.40
CA ILE A 46 15.57 2.05 2.47
C ILE A 46 14.27 2.68 1.99
N TYR A 47 13.18 2.38 2.67
CA TYR A 47 11.86 2.93 2.33
C TYR A 47 11.58 4.18 3.17
N ASP A 48 11.08 5.22 2.52
CA ASP A 48 10.61 6.44 3.19
C ASP A 48 9.16 6.25 3.65
N TYR A 49 8.98 6.08 4.96
CA TYR A 49 7.64 5.98 5.55
C TYR A 49 6.87 7.31 5.56
N ASN A 50 7.43 8.41 5.05
CA ASN A 50 6.68 9.64 4.78
C ASN A 50 5.96 9.64 3.42
N ASP A 51 6.32 8.75 2.51
CA ASP A 51 5.67 8.66 1.19
C ASP A 51 5.71 7.22 0.63
N ILE A 52 5.04 6.29 1.31
CA ILE A 52 5.06 4.86 0.96
C ILE A 52 3.75 4.40 0.32
N LEU A 53 3.84 3.59 -0.74
CA LEU A 53 2.66 3.09 -1.45
C LEU A 53 1.97 1.94 -0.69
N VAL A 54 0.64 2.05 -0.55
CA VAL A 54 -0.23 0.95 -0.15
C VAL A 54 -0.54 0.07 -1.36
N THR A 55 -0.15 -1.20 -1.30
CA THR A 55 -0.28 -2.16 -2.40
C THR A 55 -1.43 -3.14 -2.22
N TYR A 56 -1.89 -3.35 -0.98
CA TYR A 56 -2.98 -4.26 -0.66
C TYR A 56 -3.73 -3.84 0.59
N VAL A 57 -5.02 -4.14 0.65
CA VAL A 57 -5.87 -3.94 1.83
C VAL A 57 -6.41 -5.30 2.24
N ALA A 58 -6.18 -5.72 3.49
CA ALA A 58 -6.63 -7.01 4.01
C ALA A 58 -8.03 -6.90 4.62
N ASP A 59 -8.26 -5.88 5.43
CA ASP A 59 -9.51 -5.59 6.12
C ASP A 59 -9.64 -4.07 6.38
N GLY A 60 -10.51 -3.66 7.30
CA GLY A 60 -10.73 -2.25 7.60
C GLY A 60 -9.56 -1.56 8.32
N ASP A 61 -8.63 -2.29 8.93
CA ASP A 61 -7.56 -1.71 9.77
C ASP A 61 -6.16 -2.29 9.52
N THR A 62 -6.02 -3.10 8.46
CA THR A 62 -4.78 -3.78 8.07
C THR A 62 -4.52 -3.63 6.57
N VAL A 63 -3.33 -3.13 6.23
CA VAL A 63 -2.88 -2.94 4.83
C VAL A 63 -1.45 -3.44 4.64
N LYS A 64 -1.05 -3.64 3.38
CA LYS A 64 0.31 -3.99 2.98
C LYS A 64 0.93 -2.87 2.14
N LEU A 65 2.22 -2.65 2.33
CA LEU A 65 2.99 -1.61 1.65
C LEU A 65 3.86 -2.18 0.53
N GLU A 66 4.46 -1.29 -0.27
CA GLU A 66 5.38 -1.66 -1.36
C GLU A 66 6.69 -2.30 -0.89
N ASP A 67 7.07 -2.12 0.37
CA ASP A 67 8.21 -2.82 1.01
C ASP A 67 7.85 -4.24 1.47
N GLY A 68 6.58 -4.63 1.31
CA GLY A 68 6.06 -5.92 1.76
C GLY A 68 5.62 -5.95 3.22
N SER A 69 5.84 -4.87 3.99
CA SER A 69 5.43 -4.77 5.39
C SER A 69 3.91 -4.72 5.52
N TRP A 70 3.40 -5.40 6.55
CA TRP A 70 2.02 -5.27 7.00
C TRP A 70 1.90 -4.16 8.03
N ILE A 71 0.86 -3.35 7.92
CA ILE A 71 0.54 -2.30 8.88
C ILE A 71 -0.75 -2.67 9.60
N ARG A 72 -0.77 -2.59 10.93
CA ARG A 72 -1.98 -2.59 11.76
C ARG A 72 -2.21 -1.20 12.31
N PHE A 73 -3.41 -0.66 12.11
CA PHE A 73 -3.73 0.71 12.50
C PHE A 73 -3.79 0.84 14.02
N ILE A 74 -3.03 1.78 14.59
CA ILE A 74 -3.04 2.02 16.04
C ILE A 74 -4.39 2.62 16.47
N GLY A 75 -4.87 2.19 17.63
CA GLY A 75 -5.97 2.83 18.35
C GLY A 75 -7.38 2.48 17.85
N ILE A 76 -7.50 1.68 16.79
CA ILE A 76 -8.78 1.35 16.15
C ILE A 76 -8.91 -0.15 15.85
N ASP A 77 -10.13 -0.65 15.83
CA ASP A 77 -10.48 -2.03 15.49
C ASP A 77 -11.73 -2.07 14.63
N THR A 78 -11.69 -2.84 13.54
CA THR A 78 -12.79 -2.96 12.57
C THR A 78 -13.39 -4.37 12.60
N PRO A 79 -14.68 -4.55 12.27
CA PRO A 79 -15.27 -5.88 12.18
C PRO A 79 -14.57 -6.74 11.12
N GLU A 80 -14.48 -8.05 11.38
CA GLU A 80 -13.84 -8.99 10.47
C GLU A 80 -14.76 -9.34 9.28
N GLN A 81 -14.20 -9.39 8.06
CA GLN A 81 -14.95 -9.85 6.87
C GLN A 81 -14.76 -11.34 6.56
N HIS A 82 -13.76 -11.98 7.16
CA HIS A 82 -13.44 -13.40 6.99
C HIS A 82 -13.65 -14.16 8.30
N GLU A 83 -13.77 -15.49 8.21
CA GLU A 83 -13.92 -16.33 9.39
C GLU A 83 -12.66 -16.34 10.23
N SER A 84 -12.84 -16.05 11.51
CA SER A 84 -11.76 -15.98 12.49
C SER A 84 -12.34 -16.08 13.90
N ASP A 85 -11.51 -16.43 14.87
CA ASP A 85 -11.92 -16.43 16.28
C ASP A 85 -12.44 -15.06 16.73
N LYS A 86 -11.89 -13.97 16.15
CA LYS A 86 -12.36 -12.62 16.45
C LYS A 86 -13.78 -12.39 15.95
N LEU A 87 -14.10 -12.82 14.72
CA LEU A 87 -15.47 -12.74 14.18
C LEU A 87 -16.48 -13.40 15.12
N PHE A 88 -16.20 -14.62 15.58
CA PHE A 88 -17.09 -15.34 16.48
C PHE A 88 -17.22 -14.65 17.86
N ARG A 89 -16.12 -14.09 18.39
CA ARG A 89 -16.15 -13.31 19.64
C ARG A 89 -16.99 -12.04 19.50
N ASP A 90 -16.81 -11.29 18.40
CA ASP A 90 -17.52 -10.04 18.16
C ASP A 90 -19.02 -10.29 17.94
N ALA A 91 -19.40 -11.34 17.20
CA ALA A 91 -20.79 -11.76 17.03
C ALA A 91 -21.47 -12.05 18.38
N ARG A 92 -20.82 -12.84 19.26
CA ARG A 92 -21.32 -13.11 20.61
C ARG A 92 -21.46 -11.84 21.46
N ARG A 93 -20.45 -10.97 21.43
CA ARG A 93 -20.44 -9.73 22.22
C ARG A 93 -21.53 -8.76 21.77
N ALA A 94 -21.71 -8.60 20.46
CA ALA A 94 -22.72 -7.74 19.87
C ALA A 94 -24.13 -8.37 19.90
N LYS A 95 -24.26 -9.65 20.27
CA LYS A 95 -25.50 -10.44 20.15
C LYS A 95 -26.08 -10.37 18.74
N LYS A 96 -25.20 -10.50 17.74
CA LYS A 96 -25.51 -10.41 16.31
C LYS A 96 -25.10 -11.66 15.59
N ASP A 97 -25.73 -11.91 14.46
CA ASP A 97 -25.36 -13.03 13.60
C ASP A 97 -23.98 -12.81 12.98
N ILE A 98 -23.25 -13.90 12.77
CA ILE A 98 -21.95 -13.89 12.09
C ILE A 98 -22.05 -13.19 10.73
N ALA A 99 -23.16 -13.41 10.02
CA ALA A 99 -23.42 -12.78 8.72
C ALA A 99 -23.57 -11.26 8.82
N GLU A 100 -24.15 -10.74 9.90
CA GLU A 100 -24.23 -9.29 10.13
C GLU A 100 -22.83 -8.71 10.37
N ILE A 101 -22.02 -9.34 11.24
CA ILE A 101 -20.67 -8.86 11.52
C ILE A 101 -19.81 -8.87 10.25
N LYS A 102 -19.88 -9.93 9.43
CA LYS A 102 -19.20 -10.00 8.12
C LYS A 102 -19.62 -8.85 7.21
N LYS A 103 -20.92 -8.52 7.13
CA LYS A 103 -21.41 -7.36 6.34
C LYS A 103 -20.80 -6.05 6.81
N LEU A 104 -20.67 -5.85 8.12
CA LEU A 104 -19.99 -4.68 8.68
C LEU A 104 -18.49 -4.67 8.33
N GLY A 105 -17.83 -5.82 8.37
CA GLY A 105 -16.43 -5.96 7.99
C GLY A 105 -16.20 -5.63 6.51
N VAL A 106 -17.09 -6.08 5.62
CA VAL A 106 -17.04 -5.72 4.19
C VAL A 106 -17.20 -4.21 3.99
N LYS A 107 -18.06 -3.54 4.76
CA LYS A 107 -18.20 -2.08 4.70
C LYS A 107 -16.91 -1.37 5.11
N ALA A 108 -16.30 -1.78 6.24
CA ALA A 108 -15.04 -1.23 6.71
C ALA A 108 -13.89 -1.47 5.71
N TYR A 109 -13.78 -2.69 5.17
CA TYR A 109 -12.84 -3.05 4.11
C TYR A 109 -13.00 -2.16 2.88
N ASN A 110 -14.22 -2.00 2.37
CA ASN A 110 -14.49 -1.21 1.17
C ASN A 110 -14.14 0.27 1.39
N PHE A 111 -14.42 0.80 2.58
CA PHE A 111 -14.03 2.16 2.97
C PHE A 111 -12.50 2.32 2.97
N THR A 112 -11.78 1.45 3.67
CA THR A 112 -10.32 1.51 3.71
C THR A 112 -9.70 1.32 2.33
N LYS A 113 -10.26 0.40 1.52
CA LYS A 113 -9.83 0.16 0.13
C LYS A 113 -9.99 1.39 -0.75
N SER A 114 -11.15 2.05 -0.73
CA SER A 114 -11.37 3.25 -1.55
C SER A 114 -10.45 4.40 -1.13
N MET A 115 -10.13 4.49 0.16
CA MET A 115 -9.30 5.55 0.72
C MET A 115 -7.80 5.32 0.56
N LEU A 116 -7.33 4.07 0.48
CA LEU A 116 -5.89 3.76 0.57
C LEU A 116 -5.31 2.93 -0.59
N LEU A 117 -6.08 2.08 -1.26
CA LEU A 117 -5.49 1.20 -2.28
C LEU A 117 -4.84 2.03 -3.41
N ASN A 118 -3.60 1.68 -3.76
CA ASN A 118 -2.80 2.36 -4.77
C ASN A 118 -2.54 3.85 -4.47
N LYS A 119 -2.62 4.26 -3.21
CA LYS A 119 -2.27 5.61 -2.77
C LYS A 119 -1.01 5.57 -1.91
N ARG A 120 -0.24 6.65 -1.97
CA ARG A 120 0.90 6.85 -1.08
C ARG A 120 0.45 7.51 0.22
N VAL A 121 1.03 7.08 1.32
CA VAL A 121 0.71 7.52 2.68
C VAL A 121 1.96 7.90 3.45
N ARG A 122 1.78 8.77 4.45
CA ARG A 122 2.72 8.96 5.53
C ARG A 122 2.29 8.11 6.72
N LEU A 123 3.23 7.35 7.27
CA LEU A 123 3.07 6.65 8.53
C LEU A 123 3.61 7.50 9.66
N GLU A 124 2.88 7.50 10.77
CA GLU A 124 3.39 8.02 12.04
C GLU A 124 3.36 6.90 13.07
N PHE A 125 4.53 6.58 13.60
CA PHE A 125 4.69 5.57 14.63
C PHE A 125 4.44 6.16 16.02
N ASP A 126 4.17 5.29 16.98
CA ASP A 126 4.12 5.60 18.39
C ASP A 126 5.27 4.88 19.13
N VAL A 127 5.22 4.79 20.46
CA VAL A 127 6.27 4.20 21.31
C VAL A 127 6.72 2.82 20.81
N GLU A 128 5.79 1.91 20.55
CA GLU A 128 6.06 0.59 19.98
C GLU A 128 5.76 0.56 18.48
N LYS A 129 6.73 0.17 17.67
CA LYS A 129 6.60 0.15 16.21
C LYS A 129 6.05 -1.14 15.64
N ARG A 130 6.07 -2.24 16.40
CA ARG A 130 5.70 -3.57 15.91
C ARG A 130 4.89 -4.33 16.94
N ASP A 131 3.94 -5.13 16.48
CA ASP A 131 3.26 -6.09 17.33
C ASP A 131 3.95 -7.46 17.34
N LYS A 132 3.41 -8.40 18.13
CA LYS A 132 3.91 -9.77 18.24
C LYS A 132 3.83 -10.60 16.94
N TYR A 133 3.11 -10.11 15.92
CA TYR A 133 2.99 -10.74 14.61
C TYR A 133 3.92 -10.08 13.57
N ASP A 134 4.85 -9.24 14.03
CA ASP A 134 5.78 -8.47 13.20
C ASP A 134 5.10 -7.50 12.21
N ARG A 135 3.86 -7.09 12.50
CA ARG A 135 3.20 -6.01 11.77
C ARG A 135 3.68 -4.68 12.33
N LEU A 136 3.94 -3.72 11.45
CA LEU A 136 4.17 -2.34 11.87
C LEU A 136 2.89 -1.75 12.46
N LEU A 137 3.03 -1.00 13.54
CA LEU A 137 1.95 -0.27 14.21
C LEU A 137 2.05 1.19 13.83
N ALA A 138 1.05 1.73 13.13
CA ALA A 138 1.10 3.13 12.69
C ALA A 138 -0.27 3.84 12.68
N TYR A 139 -0.19 5.17 12.76
CA TYR A 139 -1.21 6.11 12.35
C TYR A 139 -0.99 6.49 10.88
N ILE A 140 -2.05 6.56 10.07
CA ILE A 140 -1.93 6.69 8.61
C ILE A 140 -2.49 8.02 8.15
N PHE A 141 -1.69 8.75 7.36
CA PHE A 141 -2.07 10.04 6.79
C PHE A 141 -1.96 10.03 5.27
N LEU A 142 -2.96 10.58 4.58
CA LEU A 142 -2.87 10.91 3.16
C LEU A 142 -2.07 12.20 2.95
N LYS A 143 -1.65 12.47 1.70
CA LYS A 143 -0.88 13.67 1.33
C LYS A 143 -1.60 14.98 1.64
N ASP A 144 -2.93 14.98 1.59
CA ASP A 144 -3.76 16.14 1.93
C ASP A 144 -3.94 16.35 3.45
N GLY A 145 -3.31 15.52 4.28
CA GLY A 145 -3.41 15.57 5.74
C GLY A 145 -4.57 14.77 6.32
N THR A 146 -5.38 14.08 5.50
CA THR A 146 -6.47 13.23 5.99
C THR A 146 -5.92 12.14 6.90
N PHE A 147 -6.35 12.15 8.17
CA PHE A 147 -5.99 11.14 9.16
C PHE A 147 -6.95 9.95 9.10
N ILE A 148 -6.49 8.83 8.53
CA ILE A 148 -7.35 7.69 8.19
C ILE A 148 -7.90 6.98 9.42
N ASN A 149 -7.08 6.76 10.46
CA ASN A 149 -7.55 6.12 11.70
C ASN A 149 -8.72 6.91 12.31
N ALA A 150 -8.58 8.24 12.39
CA ALA A 150 -9.63 9.13 12.88
C ALA A 150 -10.88 9.08 11.99
N LEU A 151 -10.69 9.10 10.67
CA LEU A 151 -11.81 9.09 9.72
C LEU A 151 -12.62 7.78 9.78
N ILE A 152 -11.96 6.63 9.92
CA ILE A 152 -12.62 5.32 10.12
C ILE A 152 -13.54 5.35 11.34
N ILE A 153 -13.07 5.90 12.46
CA ILE A 153 -13.89 6.03 13.68
C ILE A 153 -15.02 7.05 13.47
N LYS A 154 -14.72 8.21 12.89
CA LYS A 154 -15.67 9.28 12.63
C LYS A 154 -16.84 8.84 11.74
N GLU A 155 -16.57 8.00 10.75
CA GLU A 155 -17.59 7.46 9.84
C GLU A 155 -18.24 6.17 10.36
N GLY A 156 -17.86 5.69 11.55
CA GLY A 156 -18.49 4.53 12.18
C GLY A 156 -18.14 3.20 11.51
N TYR A 157 -16.95 3.09 10.91
CA TYR A 157 -16.42 1.85 10.33
C TYR A 157 -15.49 1.08 11.28
N GLY A 158 -15.14 1.66 12.42
CA GLY A 158 -14.32 1.03 13.45
C GLY A 158 -14.66 1.54 14.84
N ARG A 159 -14.18 0.82 15.85
CA ARG A 159 -14.27 1.16 17.28
C ARG A 159 -12.89 1.49 17.83
N THR A 160 -12.85 2.26 18.91
CA THR A 160 -11.61 2.56 19.65
C THR A 160 -11.01 1.29 20.26
N MET A 161 -9.70 1.09 20.10
CA MET A 161 -8.94 0.01 20.74
C MET A 161 -7.63 0.57 21.30
N ASN A 162 -7.65 0.95 22.58
CA ASN A 162 -6.50 1.56 23.24
C ASN A 162 -5.59 0.46 23.81
N ILE A 163 -4.38 0.35 23.29
CA ILE A 163 -3.35 -0.59 23.74
C ILE A 163 -2.10 0.23 24.08
N ALA A 164 -1.78 0.31 25.37
CA ALA A 164 -0.56 0.98 25.83
C ALA A 164 0.69 0.21 25.34
N PRO A 165 1.80 0.90 25.06
CA PRO A 165 2.03 2.34 25.22
C PRO A 165 1.54 3.22 24.04
N ASN A 166 0.95 2.63 23.00
CA ASN A 166 0.57 3.33 21.77
C ASN A 166 -0.81 4.01 21.88
N VAL A 167 -0.86 5.14 22.60
CA VAL A 167 -2.11 5.83 22.94
C VAL A 167 -2.14 7.32 22.55
N LYS A 168 -1.20 7.78 21.71
CA LYS A 168 -1.05 9.20 21.33
C LYS A 168 -2.35 9.91 20.92
N TYR A 169 -3.26 9.22 20.21
CA TYR A 169 -4.54 9.79 19.75
C TYR A 169 -5.79 9.20 20.43
N ALA A 170 -5.64 8.51 21.57
CA ALA A 170 -6.73 7.81 22.25
C ALA A 170 -7.93 8.74 22.57
N ASP A 171 -7.66 9.95 23.07
CA ASP A 171 -8.71 10.92 23.39
C ASP A 171 -9.46 11.43 22.16
N LEU A 172 -8.75 11.63 21.04
CA LEU A 172 -9.37 12.02 19.78
C LEU A 172 -10.32 10.92 19.30
N PHE A 173 -9.85 9.67 19.25
CA PHE A 173 -10.69 8.56 18.80
C PHE A 173 -11.91 8.35 19.70
N ARG A 174 -11.76 8.52 21.02
CA ARG A 174 -12.89 8.47 21.96
C ARG A 174 -13.96 9.52 21.63
N LYS A 175 -13.55 10.78 21.38
CA LYS A 175 -14.49 11.87 21.02
C LYS A 175 -15.19 11.58 19.70
N LEU A 176 -14.44 11.15 18.67
CA LEU A 176 -15.01 10.82 17.35
C LEU A 176 -15.98 9.65 17.42
N GLN A 177 -15.70 8.65 18.26
CA GLN A 177 -16.60 7.52 18.45
C GLN A 177 -17.92 7.95 19.10
N ILE A 178 -17.87 8.84 20.11
CA ILE A 178 -19.08 9.40 20.74
C ILE A 178 -19.91 10.16 19.70
N GLU A 179 -19.26 10.98 18.86
CA GLU A 179 -19.94 11.70 17.78
C GLU A 179 -20.57 10.72 16.78
N ALA A 180 -19.83 9.73 16.29
CA ALA A 180 -20.31 8.74 15.34
C ALA A 180 -21.51 7.96 15.88
N LYS A 181 -21.50 7.60 17.18
CA LYS A 181 -22.64 6.97 17.86
C LYS A 181 -23.86 7.89 17.92
N SER A 182 -23.68 9.14 18.33
CA SER A 182 -24.79 10.11 18.44
C SER A 182 -25.46 10.41 17.10
N LYS A 183 -24.72 10.23 15.99
CA LYS A 183 -25.19 10.45 14.62
C LYS A 183 -25.53 9.14 13.89
N GLU A 184 -25.53 8.01 14.60
CA GLU A 184 -25.84 6.69 14.05
C GLU A 184 -25.02 6.32 12.80
N LYS A 185 -23.79 6.82 12.71
CA LYS A 185 -22.94 6.63 11.53
C LYS A 185 -22.47 5.19 11.38
N GLY A 186 -22.31 4.74 10.14
CA GLY A 186 -21.70 3.46 9.82
C GLY A 186 -22.44 2.30 10.47
N PHE A 187 -21.76 1.55 11.34
CA PHE A 187 -22.37 0.45 12.07
C PHE A 187 -23.18 0.89 13.30
N TRP A 188 -23.05 2.12 13.79
CA TRP A 188 -23.76 2.55 15.00
C TRP A 188 -25.28 2.63 14.79
N GLY A 189 -25.74 2.89 13.56
CA GLY A 189 -27.18 2.85 13.20
C GLY A 189 -27.78 1.45 13.04
N THR A 190 -27.00 0.38 13.24
CA THR A 190 -27.50 -1.01 13.12
C THR A 190 -27.66 -1.71 14.47
N GLY A 191 -27.47 -0.99 15.58
CA GLY A 191 -27.43 -1.56 16.93
C GLY A 191 -26.18 -2.39 17.20
N TYR A 192 -25.08 -2.10 16.50
CA TYR A 192 -23.76 -2.69 16.76
C TYR A 192 -23.03 -2.01 17.93
#